data_AF-A0A8H8CDY2-F1
#
_entry.id   AF-A0A8H8CDY2-F1
#
_cell.length_a   1.000
_cell.length_b   1.000
_cell.length_c   1.000
_cell.angle_alpha   90.00
_cell.angle_beta   90.00
_cell.angle_gamma   90.00
#
_symmetry.space_group_name_H-M   'P 1'
#
loop_
_entity.id
_entity.type
_entity.pdbx_description
1 polymer ?
#
loop_
_entity_poly.entity_id
_entity_poly.type
_entity_poly.pdbx_seq_one_letter_code
_entity_poly.pdbx_strand_id
1 'polypeptide(L)'
;MSAIHTRSRPSIAHDPGPSYRAIDDYEMDYETSALIAQLALQDIEQAYSSRKGKSRFGAGLTDEEVAYQLQLESFQRLLAESEDAKLARSLDAAVCADAVYLEAVMVAEEAANADRRAAQLLSRGERLPKPTAAQARVESRGFVMHPESQRNSMPQPAYEVPVNDYDDDISDTESYIGEFDRMQLEKYVKWKMAESKARVTEGRPKAAPSPNATAGPSVNRNRT
;
A
#
# COMPACT_ATOMS: atom_id res chain seq x y z
N MET A 1 13.64 -73.31 -28.90
CA MET A 1 12.78 -73.21 -27.70
C MET A 1 13.55 -72.37 -26.69
N SER A 2 13.20 -71.16 -26.26
CA SER A 2 12.00 -70.33 -26.36
C SER A 2 12.45 -68.86 -26.24
N ALA A 3 11.95 -67.97 -27.09
CA ALA A 3 12.23 -66.53 -27.02
C ALA A 3 11.17 -65.84 -26.15
N ILE A 4 11.58 -65.35 -24.98
CA ILE A 4 10.72 -64.57 -24.08
C ILE A 4 10.54 -63.17 -24.67
N HIS A 5 9.35 -62.92 -25.25
CA HIS A 5 8.92 -61.59 -25.65
C HIS A 5 8.46 -60.80 -24.42
N THR A 6 9.28 -59.86 -23.97
CA THR A 6 8.83 -58.82 -23.02
C THR A 6 7.94 -57.83 -23.77
N ARG A 7 6.63 -57.91 -23.54
CA ARG A 7 5.66 -56.93 -24.03
C ARG A 7 5.95 -55.57 -23.41
N SER A 8 6.46 -54.65 -24.24
CA SER A 8 6.52 -53.22 -23.95
C SER A 8 5.11 -52.69 -23.74
N ARG A 9 4.82 -52.16 -22.55
CA ARG A 9 3.55 -51.49 -22.25
C ARG A 9 3.51 -50.17 -23.04
N PRO A 10 2.40 -49.85 -23.74
CA PRO A 10 2.22 -48.52 -24.30
C PRO A 10 2.11 -47.51 -23.15
N SER A 11 3.06 -46.56 -23.14
CA SER A 11 3.03 -45.36 -22.32
C SER A 11 1.71 -44.64 -22.59
N ILE A 12 0.85 -44.55 -21.57
CA ILE A 12 -0.31 -43.68 -21.58
C ILE A 12 0.25 -42.26 -21.70
N ALA A 13 0.24 -41.74 -22.92
CA ALA A 13 0.46 -40.33 -23.16
C ALA A 13 -0.61 -39.61 -22.36
N HIS A 14 -0.18 -38.97 -21.28
CA HIS A 14 -0.97 -37.99 -20.58
C HIS A 14 -1.10 -36.82 -21.55
N ASP A 15 -2.13 -36.87 -22.38
CA ASP A 15 -2.55 -35.76 -23.20
C ASP A 15 -2.79 -34.61 -22.21
N PRO A 16 -2.02 -33.51 -22.25
CA PRO A 16 -2.41 -32.31 -21.56
C PRO A 16 -3.60 -31.78 -22.35
N GLY A 17 -4.79 -32.32 -22.02
CA GLY A 17 -6.06 -31.75 -22.44
C GLY A 17 -5.99 -30.23 -22.24
N PRO A 18 -6.65 -29.46 -23.11
CA PRO A 18 -6.43 -28.04 -23.27
C PRO A 18 -6.29 -27.45 -21.89
N SER A 19 -5.06 -27.02 -21.58
CA SER A 19 -4.80 -26.25 -20.39
C SER A 19 -5.89 -25.19 -20.40
N TYR A 20 -6.84 -25.32 -19.48
CA TYR A 20 -7.61 -24.21 -19.01
C TYR A 20 -6.52 -23.28 -18.47
N ARG A 21 -5.90 -22.51 -19.37
CA ARG A 21 -5.40 -21.19 -19.06
C ARG A 21 -6.59 -20.62 -18.35
N ALA A 22 -6.45 -20.53 -17.04
CA ALA A 22 -7.35 -19.78 -16.21
C ALA A 22 -7.66 -18.54 -17.02
N ILE A 23 -8.94 -18.33 -17.25
CA ILE A 23 -9.44 -17.05 -17.69
C ILE A 23 -9.11 -16.13 -16.51
N ASP A 24 -7.86 -15.71 -16.44
CA ASP A 24 -7.35 -14.58 -15.66
C ASP A 24 -7.72 -13.28 -16.41
N ASP A 25 -8.77 -13.31 -17.24
CA ASP A 25 -9.14 -12.23 -18.16
C ASP A 25 -10.05 -11.18 -17.49
N TYR A 26 -10.21 -11.22 -16.17
CA TYR A 26 -10.83 -10.14 -15.39
C TYR A 26 -10.13 -9.98 -14.03
N GLU A 27 -8.79 -9.91 -14.01
CA GLU A 27 -8.13 -9.23 -12.90
C GLU A 27 -8.53 -7.75 -13.00
N MET A 28 -9.49 -7.34 -12.17
CA MET A 28 -9.97 -5.97 -12.08
C MET A 28 -8.79 -5.06 -11.76
N ASP A 29 -8.58 -4.04 -12.60
CA ASP A 29 -7.48 -3.09 -12.42
C ASP A 29 -7.61 -2.34 -11.09
N TYR A 30 -6.45 -1.98 -10.51
CA TYR A 30 -6.40 -1.34 -9.19
C TYR A 30 -7.23 -0.06 -9.15
N GLU A 31 -7.26 0.70 -10.23
CA GLU A 31 -8.05 1.92 -10.37
C GLU A 31 -9.56 1.66 -10.28
N THR A 32 -10.07 0.66 -11.01
CA THR A 32 -11.48 0.25 -10.92
C THR A 32 -11.81 -0.33 -9.55
N SER A 33 -10.90 -1.14 -8.97
CA SER A 33 -11.10 -1.71 -7.62
C SER A 33 -11.18 -0.63 -6.54
N ALA A 34 -10.35 0.41 -6.65
CA ALA A 34 -10.35 1.56 -5.75
C ALA A 34 -11.66 2.35 -5.88
N LEU A 35 -12.13 2.59 -7.11
CA LEU A 35 -13.41 3.26 -7.34
C LEU A 35 -14.58 2.50 -6.70
N ILE A 36 -14.62 1.18 -6.88
CA ILE A 36 -15.65 0.33 -6.26
C ILE A 36 -15.58 0.41 -4.73
N ALA A 37 -14.38 0.35 -4.15
CA ALA A 37 -14.21 0.48 -2.70
C ALA A 37 -14.68 1.85 -2.18
N GLN A 38 -14.40 2.94 -2.90
CA GLN A 38 -14.88 4.29 -2.54
C GLN A 38 -16.40 4.36 -2.55
N LEU A 39 -17.04 3.87 -3.61
CA LEU A 39 -18.50 3.86 -3.72
C LEU A 39 -19.14 3.01 -2.61
N ALA A 40 -18.58 1.83 -2.34
CA ALA A 40 -19.10 0.95 -1.30
C ALA A 40 -18.94 1.55 0.12
N LEU A 41 -17.86 2.30 0.38
CA LEU A 41 -17.70 3.04 1.63
C LEU A 41 -18.74 4.16 1.77
N GLN A 42 -19.06 4.87 0.69
CA GLN A 42 -20.13 5.87 0.68
C GLN A 42 -21.49 5.24 0.99
N ASP A 43 -21.78 4.09 0.41
CA ASP A 43 -23.02 3.34 0.67
C ASP A 43 -23.12 2.91 2.15
N ILE A 44 -22.01 2.44 2.72
CA ILE A 44 -21.94 2.08 4.15
C ILE A 44 -22.18 3.32 5.03
N GLU A 45 -21.59 4.48 4.70
CA GLU A 45 -21.82 5.73 5.44
C GLU A 45 -23.29 6.21 5.36
N GLN A 46 -23.91 6.08 4.17
CA GLN A 46 -25.34 6.36 3.99
C GLN A 46 -26.22 5.42 4.79
N ALA A 47 -25.89 4.12 4.84
CA ALA A 47 -26.61 3.13 5.65
C ALA A 47 -26.51 3.45 7.15
N TYR A 48 -25.33 3.86 7.64
CA TYR A 48 -25.14 4.25 9.04
C TYR A 48 -25.89 5.53 9.40
N SER A 49 -25.85 6.56 8.54
CA SER A 49 -26.54 7.83 8.79
C SER A 49 -28.07 7.66 8.82
N SER A 50 -28.61 6.77 8.00
CA SER A 50 -30.04 6.46 7.93
C SER A 50 -30.56 5.66 9.13
N ARG A 51 -29.70 4.90 9.83
CA ARG A 51 -30.04 4.06 10.98
C ARG A 51 -30.01 4.78 12.34
N LYS A 52 -29.83 6.11 12.35
CA LYS A 52 -29.77 6.92 13.59
C LYS A 52 -31.14 7.06 14.26
N GLY A 53 -31.69 5.95 14.76
CA GLY A 53 -32.99 5.87 15.43
C GLY A 53 -33.01 4.79 16.53
N LYS A 54 -33.10 5.24 17.79
CA LYS A 54 -33.38 4.45 19.00
C LYS A 54 -32.51 3.19 19.23
N SER A 55 -31.18 3.30 19.12
CA SER A 55 -30.32 2.30 19.77
C SER A 55 -30.41 2.46 21.29
N ARG A 56 -30.64 1.37 22.02
CA ARG A 56 -30.74 1.38 23.48
C ARG A 56 -29.33 1.50 24.06
N PHE A 57 -29.14 2.51 24.91
CA PHE A 57 -27.89 2.71 25.64
C PHE A 57 -27.54 1.42 26.41
N GLY A 58 -26.45 0.74 26.04
CA GLY A 58 -25.99 -0.51 26.67
C GLY A 58 -26.27 -1.81 25.90
N ALA A 59 -26.86 -1.76 24.70
CA ALA A 59 -26.85 -2.92 23.80
C ALA A 59 -25.48 -3.05 23.13
N GLY A 60 -24.90 -4.26 23.14
CA GLY A 60 -23.69 -4.56 22.37
C GLY A 60 -23.93 -4.39 20.86
N LEU A 61 -22.85 -4.38 20.07
CA LEU A 61 -22.98 -4.32 18.61
C LEU A 61 -23.81 -5.49 18.11
N THR A 62 -24.73 -5.18 17.21
CA THR A 62 -25.48 -6.19 16.46
C THR A 62 -24.57 -6.86 15.44
N ASP A 63 -24.87 -8.11 15.07
CA ASP A 63 -24.10 -8.85 14.06
C ASP A 63 -23.99 -8.08 12.73
N GLU A 64 -25.04 -7.33 12.37
CA GLU A 64 -25.02 -6.46 11.19
C GLU A 64 -24.00 -5.31 11.31
N GLU A 65 -23.92 -4.66 12.47
CA GLU A 65 -22.93 -3.60 12.71
C GLU A 65 -21.50 -4.16 12.69
N VAL A 66 -21.28 -5.37 13.22
CA VAL A 66 -19.99 -6.06 13.12
C VAL A 66 -19.66 -6.38 11.66
N ALA A 67 -20.63 -6.87 10.88
CA ALA A 67 -20.44 -7.15 9.46
C ALA A 67 -20.07 -5.87 8.68
N TYR A 68 -20.75 -4.75 8.93
CA TYR A 68 -20.41 -3.46 8.31
C TYR A 68 -19.02 -2.97 8.72
N GLN A 69 -18.58 -3.17 9.96
CA GLN A 69 -17.23 -2.79 10.39
C GLN A 69 -16.16 -3.60 9.67
N LEU A 70 -16.35 -4.92 9.53
CA LEU A 70 -15.41 -5.78 8.80
C LEU A 70 -15.35 -5.40 7.32
N GLN A 71 -16.50 -5.10 6.72
CA GLN A 71 -16.57 -4.68 5.33
C GLN A 71 -15.89 -3.33 5.10
N LEU A 72 -16.10 -2.38 6.02
CA LEU A 72 -15.43 -1.09 6.00
C LEU A 72 -13.90 -1.25 6.08
N GLU A 73 -13.41 -2.08 7.00
CA GLU A 73 -11.96 -2.36 7.12
C GLU A 73 -11.42 -2.97 5.81
N SER A 74 -12.16 -3.90 5.20
CA SER A 74 -11.77 -4.53 3.94
C SER A 74 -11.63 -3.52 2.80
N PHE A 75 -12.58 -2.60 2.64
CA PHE A 75 -12.50 -1.59 1.58
C PHE A 75 -11.41 -0.54 1.84
N GLN A 76 -11.18 -0.17 3.10
CA GLN A 76 -10.06 0.70 3.46
C GLN A 76 -8.71 0.05 3.13
N ARG A 77 -8.56 -1.25 3.42
CA ARG A 77 -7.36 -2.00 3.04
C ARG A 77 -7.17 -2.02 1.53
N LEU A 78 -8.24 -2.27 0.76
CA LEU A 78 -8.17 -2.28 -0.70
C LEU A 78 -7.75 -0.93 -1.27
N LEU A 79 -8.23 0.18 -0.69
CA LEU A 79 -7.78 1.51 -1.10
C LEU A 79 -6.29 1.75 -0.83
N ALA A 80 -5.81 1.37 0.35
CA ALA A 80 -4.38 1.48 0.67
C ALA A 80 -3.52 0.66 -0.31
N GLU A 81 -3.93 -0.58 -0.61
CA GLU A 81 -3.26 -1.44 -1.59
C GLU A 81 -3.25 -0.82 -3.00
N SER A 82 -4.34 -0.16 -3.40
CA SER A 82 -4.41 0.51 -4.70
C SER A 82 -3.47 1.71 -4.81
N GLU A 83 -3.28 2.47 -3.72
CA GLU A 83 -2.33 3.58 -3.68
C GLU A 83 -0.88 3.09 -3.71
N ASP A 84 -0.58 2.02 -2.97
CA ASP A 84 0.73 1.37 -3.02
C ASP A 84 1.04 0.85 -4.43
N ALA A 85 0.06 0.28 -5.13
CA ALA A 85 0.21 -0.17 -6.51
C ALA A 85 0.50 0.99 -7.47
N LYS A 86 -0.20 2.13 -7.34
CA LYS A 86 0.08 3.34 -8.12
C LYS A 86 1.49 3.86 -7.86
N LEU A 87 1.90 3.92 -6.60
CA LEU A 87 3.24 4.34 -6.21
C LEU A 87 4.30 3.42 -6.82
N ALA A 88 4.13 2.11 -6.70
CA ALA A 88 5.04 1.13 -7.28
C ALA A 88 5.18 1.30 -8.80
N ARG A 89 4.07 1.48 -9.53
CA ARG A 89 4.08 1.76 -10.97
C ARG A 89 4.83 3.05 -11.31
N SER A 90 4.65 4.10 -10.51
CA SER A 90 5.34 5.37 -10.74
C SER A 90 6.85 5.26 -10.54
N LEU A 91 7.28 4.49 -9.53
CA LEU A 91 8.70 4.23 -9.27
C LEU A 91 9.31 3.38 -10.37
N ASP A 92 8.61 2.35 -10.82
CA ASP A 92 9.05 1.51 -11.93
C ASP A 92 9.21 2.33 -13.23
N ALA A 93 8.24 3.19 -13.54
CA ALA A 93 8.31 4.10 -14.68
C ALA A 93 9.49 5.08 -14.57
N ALA A 94 9.75 5.63 -13.39
CA ALA A 94 10.89 6.53 -13.15
C ALA A 94 12.24 5.80 -13.33
N VAL A 95 12.37 4.60 -12.76
CA VAL A 95 13.58 3.77 -12.91
C VAL A 95 13.80 3.39 -14.36
N CYS A 96 12.74 3.00 -15.09
CA CYS A 96 12.83 2.69 -16.51
C CYS A 96 13.23 3.90 -17.35
N ALA A 97 12.69 5.08 -17.04
CA ALA A 97 13.05 6.33 -17.73
C ALA A 97 14.53 6.68 -17.54
N ASP A 98 15.07 6.41 -16.35
CA ASP A 98 16.46 6.72 -16.00
C ASP A 98 17.43 5.55 -16.24
N ALA A 99 16.96 4.42 -16.79
CA ALA A 99 17.75 3.19 -16.91
C ALA A 99 19.08 3.38 -17.66
N VAL A 100 19.07 4.14 -18.75
CA VAL A 100 20.29 4.42 -19.55
C VAL A 100 21.30 5.25 -18.76
N TYR A 101 20.81 6.21 -17.97
CA TYR A 101 21.65 7.02 -17.10
C TYR A 101 22.25 6.18 -15.97
N LEU A 102 21.43 5.34 -15.31
CA LEU A 102 21.89 4.42 -14.28
C LEU A 102 22.96 3.47 -14.80
N GLU A 103 22.81 2.94 -16.02
CA GLU A 103 23.81 2.10 -16.66
C GLU A 103 25.14 2.84 -16.87
N ALA A 104 25.08 4.09 -17.35
CA ALA A 104 26.27 4.91 -17.56
C ALA A 104 27.01 5.17 -16.24
N VAL A 105 26.28 5.50 -15.16
CA VAL A 105 26.84 5.69 -13.81
C VAL A 105 27.47 4.41 -13.28
N MET A 106 26.81 3.26 -13.45
CA MET A 106 27.36 1.96 -13.01
C MET A 106 28.68 1.64 -13.70
N VAL A 107 28.75 1.85 -15.02
CA VAL A 107 29.98 1.65 -15.81
C VAL A 107 31.09 2.61 -15.35
N ALA A 108 30.76 3.88 -15.11
CA ALA A 108 31.69 4.88 -14.62
C ALA A 108 32.28 4.53 -13.25
N GLU A 109 31.42 4.12 -12.31
CA GLU A 109 31.83 3.72 -10.96
C GLU A 109 32.70 2.45 -10.98
N GLU A 110 32.38 1.47 -11.82
CA GLU A 110 33.22 0.29 -11.98
C GLU A 110 34.61 0.65 -12.51
N ALA A 111 34.68 1.53 -13.52
CA ALA A 111 35.95 2.02 -14.06
C ALA A 111 36.77 2.79 -13.01
N ALA A 112 36.13 3.71 -12.26
CA ALA A 112 36.79 4.46 -11.20
C ALA A 112 37.32 3.55 -10.07
N ASN A 113 36.57 2.49 -9.73
CA ASN A 113 37.02 1.50 -8.75
C ASN A 113 38.18 0.64 -9.29
N ALA A 114 38.23 0.36 -10.59
CA ALA A 114 39.37 -0.29 -11.23
C ALA A 114 40.61 0.62 -11.23
N ASP A 115 40.46 1.90 -11.55
CA ASP A 115 41.54 2.90 -11.51
C ASP A 115 42.12 3.05 -10.11
N ARG A 116 41.26 3.14 -9.09
CA ARG A 116 41.69 3.22 -7.69
C ARG A 116 42.56 2.02 -7.29
N ARG A 117 42.16 0.81 -7.70
CA ARG A 117 42.93 -0.42 -7.44
C ARG A 117 44.26 -0.41 -8.20
N ALA A 118 44.25 -0.01 -9.47
CA ALA A 118 45.46 0.10 -10.29
C ALA A 118 46.46 1.11 -9.70
N ALA A 119 45.99 2.27 -9.25
CA ALA A 119 46.81 3.28 -8.60
C ALA A 119 47.42 2.78 -7.27
N GLN A 120 46.66 2.01 -6.49
CA GLN A 120 47.17 1.38 -5.26
C GLN A 120 48.26 0.32 -5.54
N LEU A 121 48.12 -0.45 -6.61
CA LEU A 121 49.15 -1.42 -7.00
C LEU A 121 50.41 -0.71 -7.52
N LEU A 122 50.22 0.33 -8.31
CA LEU A 122 51.32 1.14 -8.83
C LEU A 122 52.13 1.80 -7.71
N SER A 123 51.46 2.31 -6.67
CA SER A 123 52.15 2.94 -5.54
C SER A 123 52.99 1.96 -4.70
N ARG A 124 52.66 0.66 -4.76
CA ARG A 124 53.44 -0.42 -4.14
C ARG A 124 54.56 -0.94 -5.05
N GLY A 125 54.69 -0.43 -6.27
CA GLY A 125 55.64 -0.94 -7.27
C GLY A 125 55.22 -2.30 -7.85
N GLU A 126 53.96 -2.69 -7.68
CA GLU A 126 53.42 -3.93 -8.23
C GLU A 126 53.03 -3.76 -9.71
N ARG A 127 52.87 -4.88 -10.41
CA ARG A 127 52.47 -4.86 -11.82
C ARG A 127 51.00 -4.42 -11.95
N LEU A 128 50.75 -3.48 -12.85
CA LEU A 128 49.40 -3.02 -13.17
C LEU A 128 48.51 -4.15 -13.70
N PRO A 129 47.24 -4.23 -13.28
CA PRO A 129 46.28 -5.18 -13.81
C PRO A 129 45.91 -4.80 -15.26
N LYS A 130 45.36 -5.76 -16.01
CA LYS A 130 44.81 -5.47 -17.33
C LYS A 130 43.60 -4.53 -17.20
N PRO A 131 43.40 -3.57 -18.11
CA PRO A 131 42.22 -2.72 -18.13
C PRO A 131 40.94 -3.56 -18.20
N THR A 132 39.94 -3.14 -17.43
CA THR A 132 38.62 -3.75 -17.37
C THR A 132 37.75 -3.30 -18.56
N ALA A 133 36.69 -4.06 -18.85
CA ALA A 133 35.73 -3.67 -19.87
C ALA A 133 35.05 -2.33 -19.58
N ALA A 134 34.81 -2.02 -18.30
CA ALA A 134 34.28 -0.73 -17.86
C ALA A 134 35.23 0.43 -18.19
N GLN A 135 36.52 0.29 -17.88
CA GLN A 135 37.54 1.29 -18.27
C GLN A 135 37.57 1.48 -19.79
N ALA A 136 37.60 0.39 -20.56
CA ALA A 136 37.57 0.46 -22.02
C ALA A 136 36.30 1.12 -22.57
N ARG A 137 35.15 0.91 -21.93
CA ARG A 137 33.88 1.54 -22.30
C ARG A 137 33.89 3.04 -21.99
N VAL A 138 34.39 3.45 -20.83
CA VAL A 138 34.52 4.88 -20.45
C VAL A 138 35.51 5.62 -21.35
N GLU A 139 36.61 4.97 -21.73
CA GLU A 139 37.62 5.53 -22.64
C GLU A 139 37.13 5.65 -24.09
N SER A 140 36.01 4.99 -24.44
CA SER A 140 35.45 5.05 -25.78
C SER A 140 34.79 6.41 -26.06
N ARG A 141 35.04 6.97 -27.25
CA ARG A 141 34.52 8.29 -27.65
C ARG A 141 32.99 8.38 -27.69
N GLY A 142 32.30 7.25 -27.78
CA GLY A 142 30.83 7.17 -27.81
C GLY A 142 30.19 7.11 -26.44
N PHE A 143 30.97 7.01 -25.36
CA PHE A 143 30.43 6.99 -24.02
C PHE A 143 30.03 8.39 -23.56
N VAL A 144 28.80 8.52 -23.08
CA VAL A 144 28.22 9.77 -22.59
C VAL A 144 27.72 9.51 -21.16
N MET A 145 28.24 10.27 -20.18
CA MET A 145 27.82 10.13 -18.78
C MET A 145 26.37 10.55 -18.54
N HIS A 146 25.93 11.56 -19.30
CA HIS A 146 24.57 12.09 -19.24
C HIS A 146 23.94 11.93 -20.62
N PRO A 147 23.51 10.71 -20.99
CA PRO A 147 22.69 10.55 -22.18
C PRO A 147 21.46 11.45 -22.00
N GLU A 148 21.14 12.27 -22.99
CA GLU A 148 19.95 13.10 -22.92
C GLU A 148 18.74 12.21 -22.61
N SER A 149 18.00 12.57 -21.57
CA SER A 149 16.78 11.85 -21.22
C SER A 149 15.87 11.86 -22.44
N GLN A 150 15.44 10.69 -22.92
CA GLN A 150 14.49 10.54 -24.03
C GLN A 150 13.07 11.10 -23.72
N ARG A 151 12.95 12.02 -22.75
CA ARG A 151 11.72 12.76 -22.46
C ARG A 151 11.24 13.58 -23.66
N ASN A 152 12.13 13.94 -24.60
CA ASN A 152 11.77 14.72 -25.79
C ASN A 152 11.22 13.88 -26.95
N SER A 153 11.13 12.55 -26.83
CA SER A 153 10.64 11.66 -27.89
C SER A 153 9.37 10.88 -27.53
N MET A 154 8.67 11.23 -26.45
CA MET A 154 7.25 10.88 -26.44
C MET A 154 6.58 11.72 -27.53
N PRO A 155 5.90 11.12 -28.52
CA PRO A 155 5.02 11.90 -29.38
C PRO A 155 4.08 12.63 -28.43
N GLN A 156 4.13 13.97 -28.46
CA GLN A 156 3.03 14.78 -27.96
C GLN A 156 1.78 14.12 -28.54
N PRO A 157 0.92 13.51 -27.72
CA PRO A 157 -0.23 12.84 -28.26
C PRO A 157 -1.01 13.92 -29.00
N ALA A 158 -1.24 13.71 -30.30
CA ALA A 158 -1.92 14.66 -31.19
C ALA A 158 -3.41 14.83 -30.85
N TYR A 159 -3.80 14.55 -29.60
CA TYR A 159 -4.98 15.18 -29.03
C TYR A 159 -4.57 16.63 -28.73
N GLU A 160 -4.80 17.51 -29.70
CA GLU A 160 -5.27 18.83 -29.31
C GLU A 160 -6.60 18.54 -28.59
N VAL A 161 -6.59 18.46 -27.25
CA VAL A 161 -7.85 18.63 -26.52
C VAL A 161 -8.30 20.01 -27.00
N PRO A 162 -9.48 20.15 -27.63
CA PRO A 162 -10.03 21.47 -27.83
C PRO A 162 -9.99 22.14 -26.46
N VAL A 163 -9.28 23.27 -26.39
CA VAL A 163 -9.29 24.15 -25.23
C VAL A 163 -10.75 24.56 -25.13
N ASN A 164 -11.52 23.80 -24.38
CA ASN A 164 -12.86 24.15 -24.01
C ASN A 164 -12.64 25.34 -23.07
N ASP A 165 -12.99 26.52 -23.55
CA ASP A 165 -13.16 27.76 -22.79
C ASP A 165 -14.30 27.59 -21.75
N TYR A 166 -14.24 26.54 -20.93
CA TYR A 166 -14.91 26.51 -19.64
C TYR A 166 -14.01 27.25 -18.66
N ASP A 167 -14.10 28.57 -18.72
CA ASP A 167 -13.94 29.40 -17.54
C ASP A 167 -14.86 28.86 -16.43
N ASP A 168 -14.34 28.90 -15.20
CA ASP A 168 -14.95 28.64 -13.90
C ASP A 168 -15.00 27.17 -13.38
N ASP A 169 -14.26 26.99 -12.25
CA ASP A 169 -14.48 26.03 -11.16
C ASP A 169 -13.87 24.61 -11.18
N ILE A 170 -12.59 24.46 -11.55
CA ILE A 170 -11.80 23.26 -11.21
C ILE A 170 -10.49 23.64 -10.51
N SER A 171 -10.61 24.32 -9.36
CA SER A 171 -9.48 24.49 -8.42
C SER A 171 -9.66 23.73 -7.10
N ASP A 172 -10.77 22.99 -6.93
CA ASP A 172 -11.11 22.36 -5.65
C ASP A 172 -11.01 20.83 -5.62
N THR A 173 -10.79 20.13 -6.73
CA THR A 173 -10.86 18.64 -6.73
C THR A 173 -9.57 17.95 -6.28
N GLU A 174 -8.39 18.55 -6.45
CA GLU A 174 -7.13 17.96 -5.96
C GLU A 174 -6.85 18.25 -4.47
N SER A 175 -7.47 19.30 -3.90
CA SER A 175 -7.48 19.54 -2.44
C SER A 175 -8.43 18.59 -1.70
N TYR A 176 -9.49 18.12 -2.38
CA TYR A 176 -10.57 17.35 -1.77
C TYR A 176 -10.20 15.90 -1.46
N ILE A 177 -9.34 15.26 -2.27
CA ILE A 177 -8.98 13.84 -2.08
C ILE A 177 -8.09 13.67 -0.84
N GLY A 178 -7.15 14.60 -0.60
CA GLY A 178 -6.28 14.58 0.59
C GLY A 178 -6.93 15.07 1.89
N GLU A 179 -7.95 15.92 1.81
CA GLU A 179 -8.73 16.36 2.97
C GLU A 179 -9.83 15.37 3.36
N PHE A 180 -10.42 14.67 2.40
CA PHE A 180 -11.43 13.63 2.64
C PHE A 180 -10.83 12.45 3.42
N ASP A 181 -9.64 11.99 3.05
CA ASP A 181 -8.92 10.94 3.78
C ASP A 181 -8.49 11.39 5.18
N ARG A 182 -8.04 12.65 5.33
CA ARG A 182 -7.72 13.22 6.64
C ARG A 182 -8.94 13.30 7.55
N MET A 183 -10.09 13.70 7.01
CA MET A 183 -11.34 13.82 7.77
C MET A 183 -11.88 12.45 8.19
N GLN A 184 -11.81 11.43 7.33
CA GLN A 184 -12.25 10.07 7.69
C GLN A 184 -11.30 9.43 8.72
N LEU A 185 -9.99 9.66 8.60
CA LEU A 185 -9.01 9.22 9.58
C LEU A 185 -9.23 9.91 10.94
N GLU A 186 -9.50 11.21 10.97
CA GLU A 186 -9.80 11.93 12.21
C GLU A 186 -11.11 11.46 12.86
N LYS A 187 -12.17 11.22 12.06
CA LYS A 187 -13.43 10.67 12.55
C LYS A 187 -13.23 9.28 13.13
N TYR A 188 -12.45 8.43 12.44
CA TYR A 188 -12.12 7.08 12.90
C TYR A 188 -11.29 7.08 14.19
N VAL A 189 -10.26 7.92 14.28
CA VAL A 189 -9.44 8.08 15.50
C VAL A 189 -10.29 8.60 16.66
N LYS A 190 -11.15 9.60 16.43
CA LYS A 190 -12.08 10.12 17.45
C LYS A 190 -13.05 9.03 17.90
N TRP A 191 -13.57 8.23 16.97
CA TRP A 191 -14.45 7.11 17.28
C TRP A 191 -13.74 6.01 18.08
N LYS A 192 -12.53 5.58 17.69
CA LYS A 192 -11.73 4.61 18.44
C LYS A 192 -11.33 5.10 19.83
N MET A 193 -11.04 6.39 19.97
CA MET A 193 -10.80 7.01 21.27
C MET A 193 -12.05 7.03 22.16
N ALA A 194 -13.23 7.25 21.58
CA ALA A 194 -14.50 7.18 22.30
C ALA A 194 -14.84 5.73 22.72
N GLU A 195 -14.61 4.76 21.84
CA GLU A 195 -14.80 3.32 22.11
C GLU A 195 -13.88 2.83 23.25
N SER A 196 -12.60 3.24 23.25
CA SER A 196 -11.63 2.91 24.31
C SER A 196 -12.02 3.52 25.66
N LYS A 197 -12.48 4.78 25.68
CA LYS A 197 -12.95 5.43 26.91
C LYS A 197 -14.17 4.73 27.51
N ALA A 198 -15.10 4.26 26.70
CA ALA A 198 -16.28 3.53 27.17
C ALA A 198 -15.89 2.21 27.89
N ARG A 199 -14.91 1.46 27.34
CA ARG A 199 -14.39 0.23 27.96
C ARG A 199 -13.69 0.47 29.29
N VAL A 200 -12.98 1.61 29.43
CA VAL A 200 -12.31 1.98 30.70
C VAL A 200 -13.32 2.36 31.79
N THR A 201 -14.45 2.97 31.42
CA THR A 201 -15.47 3.38 32.40
C THR A 201 -16.37 2.23 32.88
N GLU A 202 -16.53 1.17 32.09
CA GLU A 202 -17.32 -0.02 32.46
C GLU A 202 -16.53 -1.03 33.32
N GLY A 203 -15.21 -0.88 33.43
CA GLY A 203 -14.34 -1.73 34.23
C GLY A 203 -14.21 -1.35 35.72
N ARG A 204 -14.92 -0.33 36.22
CA ARG A 204 -14.86 0.04 37.64
C ARG A 204 -16.03 -0.60 38.40
N PRO A 205 -15.83 -1.72 39.12
CA PRO A 205 -16.89 -2.28 39.95
C PRO A 205 -17.30 -1.22 40.99
N LYS A 206 -18.59 -0.87 41.01
CA LYS A 206 -19.19 -0.10 42.11
C LYS A 206 -18.93 -0.88 43.39
N ALA A 207 -18.04 -0.38 44.24
CA ALA A 207 -17.83 -0.89 45.58
C ALA A 207 -19.19 -0.89 46.30
N ALA A 208 -19.64 -2.09 46.71
CA ALA A 208 -20.83 -2.25 47.51
C ALA A 208 -20.70 -1.44 48.81
N PRO A 209 -21.77 -0.80 49.32
CA PRO A 209 -21.72 -0.12 50.60
C PRO A 209 -21.47 -1.13 51.72
N SER A 210 -20.33 -0.99 52.39
CA SER A 210 -19.90 -1.82 53.52
C SER A 210 -20.84 -1.63 54.72
N PRO A 211 -21.43 -2.70 55.28
CA PRO A 211 -22.25 -2.63 56.49
C PRO A 211 -21.38 -2.90 57.72
N ASN A 212 -20.70 -1.88 58.25
CA ASN A 212 -20.21 -1.91 59.63
C ASN A 212 -19.68 -0.55 60.09
N ALA A 213 -20.46 0.15 60.92
CA ALA A 213 -19.92 1.06 61.92
C ALA A 213 -20.97 1.23 63.04
N THR A 214 -20.97 0.25 63.94
CA THR A 214 -21.71 0.23 65.19
C THR A 214 -21.04 1.14 66.22
N ALA A 215 -21.86 2.00 66.83
CA ALA A 215 -21.81 2.53 68.20
C ALA A 215 -20.54 3.21 68.77
N GLY A 216 -20.75 4.43 69.28
CA GLY A 216 -19.94 5.02 70.36
C GLY A 216 -20.57 6.31 70.90
N PRO A 217 -20.72 6.49 72.22
CA PRO A 217 -21.74 7.37 72.83
C PRO A 217 -21.16 8.70 73.35
N SER A 218 -22.00 9.73 73.59
CA SER A 218 -21.80 10.69 74.70
C SER A 218 -22.91 11.76 74.81
N VAL A 219 -23.67 11.69 75.90
CA VAL A 219 -23.96 12.77 76.88
C VAL A 219 -24.63 14.09 76.41
N ASN A 220 -25.96 14.13 76.59
CA ASN A 220 -26.73 15.00 77.51
C ASN A 220 -26.18 16.40 77.90
N ARG A 221 -26.96 17.49 77.67
CA ARG A 221 -27.47 18.41 78.72
C ARG A 221 -28.21 19.66 78.20
N ASN A 222 -29.22 20.05 79.00
CA ASN A 222 -29.92 21.36 79.17
C ASN A 222 -31.21 21.52 78.32
N ARG A 223 -32.45 21.46 78.87
CA ARG A 223 -33.13 22.33 79.88
C ARG A 223 -32.87 23.81 79.60
N THR A 224 -33.85 24.64 79.28
CA THR A 224 -35.14 24.89 79.95
C THR A 224 -36.25 25.26 78.98
#